data_AF-A0A4Y2HK05-F1
#
_entry.id   AF-A0A4Y2HK05-F1
#
_cell.length_a   1.000
_cell.length_b   1.000
_cell.length_c   1.000
_cell.angle_alpha   90.00
_cell.angle_beta   90.00
_cell.angle_gamma   90.00
#
_symmetry.space_group_name_H-M   'P 1'
#
loop_
_entity.id
_entity.type
_entity.pdbx_description
1 polymer ?
#
loop_
_entity_poly.entity_id
_entity_poly.type
_entity_poly.pdbx_seq_one_letter_code
_entity_poly.pdbx_strand_id
1 'polypeptide(L)'
;MAWERCRDYLCLNVTNITYDLPGILSKREILATTHKIFDPLGIACPVTLIHKLLLQRPWKLKLSWDQEVDSNFKSEFCKWLNDLKYLERLKIPRWLNCDLETENVSLHFFCDANKLAYSAVAFIRVQTRDSVQVHLLQTKSRVAPRGRKETTIARLELLGATTYARLASSIIKEFKADIYFWTDSSTVLAWI
;
A
#
# COMPACT_ATOMS: atom_id res chain seq x y z
N MET A 1 -3.49 2.97 12.39
CA MET A 1 -4.74 2.21 12.24
C MET A 1 -5.47 2.22 13.57
N ALA A 2 -6.75 2.52 13.53
CA ALA A 2 -7.62 2.59 14.70
C ALA A 2 -8.76 1.58 14.52
N TRP A 3 -9.25 1.03 15.63
CA TRP A 3 -10.38 0.11 15.63
C TRP A 3 -11.63 0.81 16.13
N GLU A 4 -12.65 0.91 15.27
CA GLU A 4 -14.00 1.36 15.62
C GLU A 4 -14.77 0.18 16.24
N ARG A 5 -14.71 0.07 17.57
CA ARG A 5 -15.26 -1.07 18.33
C ARG A 5 -16.77 -1.30 18.11
N CYS A 6 -17.57 -0.24 18.01
CA CYS A 6 -19.03 -0.38 17.95
C CYS A 6 -19.54 -1.04 16.66
N ARG A 7 -18.82 -0.86 15.54
CA ARG A 7 -19.21 -1.39 14.23
C ARG A 7 -18.21 -2.41 13.68
N ASP A 8 -17.17 -2.70 14.46
CA ASP A 8 -16.08 -3.60 14.14
C ASP A 8 -15.32 -3.30 12.83
N TYR A 9 -15.00 -2.01 12.62
CA TYR A 9 -14.22 -1.56 11.46
C TYR A 9 -12.79 -1.19 11.84
N LEU A 10 -11.85 -1.50 10.94
CA LEU A 10 -10.52 -0.89 10.91
C LEU A 10 -10.59 0.41 10.10
N CYS A 11 -10.01 1.47 10.67
CA CYS A 11 -9.99 2.81 10.09
C CYS A 11 -8.56 3.39 10.12
N LEU A 12 -8.29 4.38 9.27
CA LEU A 12 -7.07 5.17 9.32
C LEU A 12 -7.35 6.50 10.03
N ASN A 13 -6.58 6.82 11.07
CA ASN A 13 -6.67 8.10 11.74
C ASN A 13 -5.64 9.06 11.13
N VAL A 14 -6.13 10.08 10.43
CA VAL A 14 -5.31 11.07 9.71
C VAL A 14 -5.61 12.52 10.13
N THR A 15 -6.52 12.71 11.08
CA THR A 15 -6.96 14.04 11.58
C THR A 15 -5.80 14.93 12.00
N ASN A 16 -4.85 14.41 12.78
CA ASN A 16 -3.73 15.21 13.29
C ASN A 16 -2.64 15.52 12.24
N ILE A 17 -2.76 15.02 11.00
CA ILE A 17 -1.76 15.19 9.95
C ILE A 17 -2.12 16.38 9.04
N THR A 18 -3.41 16.61 8.83
CA THR A 18 -3.92 17.59 7.85
C THR A 18 -3.81 19.04 8.30
N TYR A 19 -3.68 19.30 9.62
CA TYR A 19 -3.68 20.65 10.19
C TYR A 19 -2.29 21.20 10.57
N ASP A 20 -1.25 20.35 10.62
CA ASP A 20 0.13 20.73 10.98
C ASP A 20 0.97 20.98 9.72
N LEU A 21 0.68 22.03 8.95
CA LEU A 21 1.56 22.43 7.85
C LEU A 21 2.67 23.36 8.37
N PRO A 22 3.96 22.95 8.34
CA PRO A 22 5.06 23.82 8.73
C PRO A 22 5.20 24.98 7.74
N GLY A 23 5.61 26.15 8.23
CA GLY A 23 5.83 27.33 7.38
C GLY A 23 6.84 27.07 6.25
N ILE A 24 7.91 26.31 6.58
CA ILE A 24 8.95 25.86 5.64
C ILE A 24 8.75 24.36 5.40
N LEU A 25 8.57 23.98 4.14
CA LEU A 25 8.42 22.57 3.77
C LEU A 25 9.78 22.02 3.27
N SER A 26 10.48 21.30 4.15
CA SER A 26 11.76 20.65 3.85
C SER A 26 11.60 19.14 3.64
N LYS A 27 12.64 18.45 3.15
CA LYS A 27 12.62 16.98 3.04
C LYS A 27 12.36 16.31 4.40
N ARG A 28 12.92 16.87 5.48
CA ARG A 28 12.72 16.38 6.84
C ARG A 28 11.25 16.46 7.24
N GLU A 29 10.63 17.61 7.03
CA GLU A 29 9.21 17.83 7.36
C GLU A 29 8.28 16.95 6.54
N ILE A 30 8.54 16.81 5.24
CA ILE A 30 7.76 15.93 4.36
C ILE A 30 7.84 14.48 4.86
N LEU A 31 9.03 14.00 5.19
CA LEU A 31 9.21 12.65 5.73
C LEU A 31 8.52 12.49 7.09
N ALA A 32 8.74 13.42 8.02
CA ALA A 32 8.07 13.39 9.33
C ALA A 32 6.55 13.32 9.17
N THR A 33 5.97 14.16 8.31
CA THR A 33 4.53 14.22 8.05
C THR A 33 4.00 12.93 7.43
N THR A 34 4.65 12.42 6.39
CA THR A 34 4.22 11.21 5.68
C THR A 34 4.31 9.95 6.55
N HIS A 35 5.30 9.88 7.44
CA HIS A 35 5.46 8.78 8.39
C HIS A 35 4.49 8.82 9.57
N LYS A 36 3.72 9.90 9.78
CA LYS A 36 2.60 9.92 10.74
C LYS A 36 1.45 8.98 10.31
N ILE A 37 1.36 8.62 9.03
CA ILE A 37 0.33 7.70 8.51
C ILE A 37 0.68 6.27 8.94
N PHE A 38 0.00 5.78 9.97
CA PHE A 38 0.17 4.41 10.45
C PHE A 38 -0.78 3.43 9.72
N ASP A 39 -0.26 2.76 8.69
CA ASP A 39 -0.98 1.76 7.87
C ASP A 39 -0.20 0.42 7.77
N PRO A 40 -0.25 -0.42 8.82
CA PRO A 40 0.50 -1.69 8.86
C PRO A 40 0.01 -2.73 7.82
N LEU A 41 -1.25 -2.66 7.42
CA LEU A 41 -1.85 -3.57 6.43
C LEU A 41 -1.71 -3.04 4.99
N GLY A 42 -1.23 -1.81 4.79
CA GLY A 42 -1.11 -1.22 3.46
C GLY A 42 -2.47 -0.99 2.80
N ILE A 43 -3.52 -0.74 3.56
CA ILE A 43 -4.87 -0.51 3.01
C ILE A 43 -4.91 0.76 2.16
N ALA A 44 -4.23 1.83 2.60
CA ALA A 44 -4.13 3.08 1.86
C ALA A 44 -2.87 3.14 0.98
N CYS A 45 -2.36 1.98 0.58
CA CYS A 45 -1.21 1.85 -0.31
C CYS A 45 -1.28 2.71 -1.59
N PRO A 46 -2.42 2.83 -2.30
CA PRO A 46 -2.52 3.73 -3.45
C PRO A 46 -2.28 5.21 -3.10
N VAL A 47 -2.79 5.67 -1.96
CA VAL A 47 -2.66 7.05 -1.51
C VAL A 47 -1.27 7.32 -0.92
N THR A 48 -0.72 6.36 -0.17
CA THR A 48 0.62 6.44 0.42
C THR A 48 1.73 6.25 -0.61
N LEU A 49 1.47 5.65 -1.77
CA LEU A 49 2.45 5.56 -2.84
C LEU A 49 2.78 6.95 -3.42
N ILE A 50 1.77 7.84 -3.51
CA ILE A 50 1.91 9.17 -4.09
C ILE A 50 2.98 9.98 -3.37
N HIS A 51 2.95 10.06 -2.03
CA HIS A 51 3.98 10.84 -1.32
C HIS A 51 5.38 10.25 -1.48
N LYS A 52 5.51 8.91 -1.58
CA LYS A 52 6.81 8.27 -1.82
C LYS A 52 7.35 8.66 -3.20
N LEU A 53 6.47 8.75 -4.20
CA LEU A 53 6.81 9.23 -5.55
C LEU A 53 7.17 10.72 -5.54
N LEU A 54 6.43 11.55 -4.81
CA LEU A 54 6.74 12.97 -4.64
C LEU A 54 8.11 13.14 -4.00
N LEU A 55 8.36 12.49 -2.87
CA LEU A 55 9.63 12.56 -2.14
C LEU A 55 10.85 12.24 -3.01
N GLN A 56 10.73 11.36 -4.01
CA GLN A 56 11.83 11.09 -4.94
C GLN A 56 12.35 12.33 -5.69
N ARG A 57 11.52 13.37 -5.91
CA ARG A 57 11.94 14.58 -6.65
C ARG A 57 12.98 15.39 -5.86
N PRO A 58 12.75 15.82 -4.60
CA PRO A 58 13.76 16.43 -3.75
C PRO A 58 15.06 15.62 -3.64
N TRP A 59 14.97 14.29 -3.58
CA TRP A 59 16.15 13.42 -3.56
C TRP A 59 16.97 13.50 -4.84
N LYS A 60 16.31 13.52 -6.01
CA LYS A 60 16.98 13.70 -7.31
C LYS A 60 17.64 15.06 -7.46
N LEU A 61 17.00 16.10 -6.95
CA LEU A 61 17.53 17.47 -6.93
C LEU A 61 18.66 17.67 -5.91
N LYS A 62 18.98 16.64 -5.12
CA LYS A 62 20.02 16.67 -4.08
C LYS A 62 19.84 17.83 -3.08
N LEU A 63 18.59 18.21 -2.80
CA LEU A 63 18.29 19.22 -1.78
C LEU A 63 18.84 18.77 -0.43
N SER A 64 19.25 19.71 0.42
CA SER A 64 19.63 19.39 1.80
C SER A 64 18.40 18.99 2.64
N TRP A 65 18.59 18.42 3.82
CA TRP A 65 17.49 17.96 4.68
C TRP A 65 16.49 19.06 5.06
N ASP A 66 17.02 20.25 5.33
CA ASP A 66 16.29 21.38 5.88
C ASP A 66 16.07 22.51 4.84
N GLN A 67 16.53 22.29 3.60
CA GLN A 67 16.27 23.20 2.48
C GLN A 67 14.80 23.15 2.06
N GLU A 68 14.20 24.32 1.85
CA GLU A 68 12.83 24.45 1.37
C GLU A 68 12.69 23.92 -0.06
N VAL A 69 11.60 23.20 -0.32
CA VAL A 69 11.20 22.78 -1.66
C VAL A 69 10.61 23.95 -2.45
N ASP A 70 10.60 23.84 -3.78
CA ASP A 70 9.99 24.87 -4.63
C ASP A 70 8.46 24.97 -4.42
N SER A 71 7.89 26.09 -4.84
CA SER A 71 6.47 26.40 -4.66
C SER A 71 5.54 25.41 -5.37
N ASN A 72 5.96 24.86 -6.51
CA ASN A 72 5.17 23.88 -7.25
C ASN A 72 5.09 22.55 -6.48
N PHE A 73 6.23 22.06 -5.98
CA PHE A 73 6.26 20.90 -5.10
C PHE A 73 5.42 21.12 -3.84
N LYS A 74 5.57 22.29 -3.20
CA LYS A 74 4.80 22.64 -1.99
C LYS A 74 3.30 22.56 -2.26
N SER A 75 2.84 23.11 -3.37
CA SER A 75 1.44 23.05 -3.80
C SER A 75 0.95 21.61 -4.00
N GLU A 76 1.72 20.78 -4.72
CA GLU A 76 1.36 19.37 -4.97
C GLU A 76 1.32 18.54 -3.68
N PHE A 77 2.27 18.76 -2.77
CA PHE A 77 2.30 18.09 -1.48
C PHE A 77 1.15 18.53 -0.58
N CYS A 78 0.87 19.83 -0.48
CA CYS A 78 -0.26 20.35 0.29
C CYS A 78 -1.60 19.84 -0.25
N LYS A 79 -1.75 19.72 -1.58
CA LYS A 79 -2.94 19.11 -2.19
C LYS A 79 -3.09 17.66 -1.74
N TRP A 80 -2.04 16.84 -1.87
CA TRP A 80 -2.06 15.46 -1.41
C TRP A 80 -2.40 15.35 0.09
N LEU A 81 -1.82 16.23 0.92
CA LEU A 81 -2.09 16.28 2.36
C LEU A 81 -3.57 16.58 2.64
N ASN A 82 -4.14 17.57 1.95
CA ASN A 82 -5.55 17.94 2.08
C ASN A 82 -6.50 16.80 1.66
N ASP A 83 -6.09 15.98 0.69
CA ASP A 83 -6.87 14.83 0.23
C ASP A 83 -6.83 13.65 1.22
N LEU A 84 -5.87 13.62 2.17
CA LEU A 84 -5.80 12.56 3.17
C LEU A 84 -7.06 12.46 4.03
N LYS A 85 -7.76 13.57 4.29
CA LYS A 85 -9.03 13.58 5.05
C LYS A 85 -10.08 12.61 4.51
N TYR A 86 -10.03 12.30 3.21
CA TYR A 86 -10.96 11.32 2.61
C TYR A 86 -10.67 9.88 3.06
N LEU A 87 -9.46 9.57 3.52
CA LEU A 87 -9.12 8.25 4.08
C LEU A 87 -9.90 7.94 5.36
N GLU A 88 -10.42 8.95 6.07
CA GLU A 88 -11.27 8.74 7.25
C GLU A 88 -12.60 8.07 6.90
N ARG A 89 -13.03 8.19 5.64
CA ARG A 89 -14.24 7.53 5.13
C ARG A 89 -14.01 6.05 4.83
N LEU A 90 -12.75 5.62 4.74
CA LEU A 90 -12.40 4.24 4.44
C LEU A 90 -12.59 3.38 5.70
N LYS A 91 -13.61 2.52 5.67
CA LYS A 91 -13.91 1.56 6.73
C LYS A 91 -13.75 0.14 6.20
N ILE A 92 -12.92 -0.66 6.86
CA ILE A 92 -12.69 -2.05 6.46
C ILE A 92 -13.20 -2.98 7.54
N PRO A 93 -14.14 -3.89 7.23
CA PRO A 93 -14.60 -4.88 8.20
C PRO A 93 -13.41 -5.64 8.78
N ARG A 94 -13.27 -5.68 10.12
CA ARG A 94 -12.18 -6.42 10.77
C ARG A 94 -12.43 -7.92 10.68
N TRP A 95 -13.68 -8.33 10.83
CA TRP A 95 -14.10 -9.72 10.73
C TRP A 95 -14.21 -10.14 9.27
N LEU A 96 -13.63 -11.31 8.96
CA LEU A 96 -13.51 -11.88 7.62
C LEU A 96 -14.64 -12.88 7.28
N ASN A 97 -15.65 -12.98 8.15
CA ASN A 97 -16.76 -13.92 7.99
C ASN A 97 -16.36 -15.40 7.93
N CYS A 98 -15.26 -15.78 8.60
CA CYS A 98 -14.81 -17.17 8.71
C CYS A 98 -15.47 -17.86 9.90
N ASP A 99 -16.62 -18.50 9.67
CA ASP A 99 -17.44 -19.17 10.69
C ASP A 99 -17.61 -20.68 10.44
N LEU A 100 -18.37 -21.36 11.30
CA LEU A 100 -18.72 -22.79 11.15
C LEU A 100 -19.42 -23.13 9.83
N GLU A 101 -20.09 -22.16 9.20
CA GLU A 101 -20.78 -22.31 7.91
C GLU A 101 -19.86 -22.11 6.69
N THR A 102 -18.57 -21.90 6.93
CA THR A 102 -17.57 -21.73 5.87
C THR A 102 -17.36 -23.04 5.14
N GLU A 103 -17.69 -23.08 3.85
CA GLU A 103 -17.49 -24.25 3.00
C GLU A 103 -16.12 -24.26 2.34
N ASN A 104 -15.66 -23.10 1.89
CA ASN A 104 -14.36 -22.96 1.25
C ASN A 104 -13.70 -21.61 1.57
N VAL A 105 -12.40 -21.67 1.85
CA VAL A 105 -11.57 -20.48 2.02
C VAL A 105 -10.41 -20.58 1.04
N SER A 106 -10.20 -19.52 0.28
CA SER A 106 -9.06 -19.41 -0.62
C SER A 106 -8.34 -18.08 -0.46
N LEU A 107 -7.01 -18.13 -0.47
CA LEU A 107 -6.14 -16.98 -0.48
C LEU A 107 -5.73 -16.69 -1.93
N HIS A 108 -5.96 -15.46 -2.36
CA HIS A 108 -5.63 -14.98 -3.69
C HIS A 108 -4.63 -13.86 -3.55
N PHE A 109 -3.43 -14.09 -4.06
CA PHE A 109 -2.42 -13.07 -4.10
C PHE A 109 -2.35 -12.52 -5.53
N PHE A 110 -2.19 -11.20 -5.69
CA PHE A 110 -1.82 -10.58 -6.97
C PHE A 110 -0.53 -9.75 -6.85
N CYS A 111 0.23 -9.65 -7.95
CA CYS A 111 1.30 -8.67 -8.09
C CYS A 111 1.25 -7.98 -9.44
N ASP A 112 1.72 -6.73 -9.47
CA ASP A 112 1.78 -5.90 -10.67
C ASP A 112 2.93 -4.90 -10.53
N ALA A 113 3.48 -4.46 -11.65
CA ALA A 113 4.51 -3.45 -11.71
C ALA A 113 4.35 -2.48 -12.88
N ASN A 114 4.84 -1.26 -12.66
CA ASN A 114 4.99 -0.27 -13.70
C ASN A 114 6.32 0.49 -13.49
N LYS A 115 6.62 1.43 -14.40
CA LYS A 115 7.88 2.20 -14.37
C LYS A 115 8.09 3.02 -13.08
N LEU A 116 7.02 3.30 -12.33
CA LEU A 116 7.06 4.11 -11.12
C LEU A 116 7.11 3.27 -9.86
N ALA A 117 6.44 2.12 -9.82
CA ALA A 117 6.27 1.32 -8.62
C ALA A 117 5.94 -0.13 -8.95
N TYR A 118 6.10 -1.00 -7.95
CA TYR A 118 5.64 -2.38 -7.98
C TYR A 118 4.92 -2.69 -6.68
N SER A 119 3.95 -3.58 -6.74
CA SER A 119 3.08 -3.90 -5.60
C SER A 119 2.65 -5.34 -5.56
N ALA A 120 2.23 -5.75 -4.38
CA ALA A 120 1.61 -7.03 -4.11
C ALA A 120 0.40 -6.82 -3.21
N VAL A 121 -0.66 -7.61 -3.44
CA VAL A 121 -1.89 -7.59 -2.65
C VAL A 121 -2.33 -9.00 -2.35
N ALA A 122 -2.85 -9.20 -1.14
CA ALA A 122 -3.45 -10.44 -0.67
C ALA A 122 -4.94 -10.22 -0.40
N PHE A 123 -5.76 -11.08 -0.98
CA PHE A 123 -7.18 -11.20 -0.70
C PHE A 123 -7.48 -12.56 -0.08
N ILE A 124 -8.48 -12.60 0.78
CA ILE A 124 -9.14 -13.83 1.21
C ILE A 124 -10.53 -13.87 0.60
N ARG A 125 -10.87 -15.02 0.03
CA ARG A 125 -12.22 -15.33 -0.44
C ARG A 125 -12.80 -16.36 0.52
N VAL A 126 -13.96 -16.02 1.07
CA VAL A 126 -14.69 -16.87 2.00
C VAL A 126 -16.02 -17.21 1.36
N GLN A 127 -16.26 -18.49 1.17
CA GLN A 127 -17.49 -19.03 0.62
C GLN A 127 -18.26 -19.73 1.73
N THR A 128 -19.51 -19.30 1.88
CA THR A 128 -20.56 -19.94 2.67
C THR A 128 -21.59 -20.52 1.70
N ARG A 129 -22.59 -21.23 2.23
CA ARG A 129 -23.72 -21.74 1.43
C ARG A 129 -24.45 -20.63 0.66
N ASP A 130 -24.63 -19.49 1.31
CA ASP A 130 -25.50 -18.43 0.81
C ASP A 130 -24.74 -17.28 0.14
N SER A 131 -23.43 -17.15 0.40
CA SER A 131 -22.67 -16.01 -0.09
C SER A 131 -21.19 -16.29 -0.28
N VAL A 132 -20.59 -15.53 -1.20
CA VAL A 132 -19.14 -15.43 -1.40
C VAL A 132 -18.72 -14.01 -1.06
N GLN A 133 -17.80 -13.87 -0.13
CA GLN A 133 -17.23 -12.59 0.27
C GLN A 133 -15.73 -12.56 -0.01
N VAL A 134 -15.23 -11.40 -0.45
CA VAL A 134 -13.81 -11.19 -0.71
C VAL A 134 -13.33 -10.02 0.13
N HIS A 135 -12.29 -10.24 0.91
CA HIS A 135 -11.73 -9.24 1.81
C HIS A 135 -10.27 -8.96 1.46
N LEU A 136 -9.90 -7.68 1.49
CA LEU A 136 -8.51 -7.25 1.40
C LEU A 136 -7.80 -7.58 2.72
N LEU A 137 -6.79 -8.45 2.68
CA LEU A 137 -6.01 -8.79 3.88
C LEU A 137 -4.87 -7.80 4.10
N GLN A 138 -4.02 -7.66 3.09
CA GLN A 138 -2.81 -6.84 3.19
C GLN A 138 -2.30 -6.46 1.81
N THR A 139 -1.72 -5.28 1.69
CA THR A 139 -1.01 -4.86 0.49
C THR A 139 0.37 -4.31 0.83
N LYS A 140 1.27 -4.35 -0.15
CA LYS A 140 2.60 -3.72 -0.08
C LYS A 140 2.90 -3.06 -1.42
N SER A 141 3.30 -1.79 -1.40
CA SER A 141 3.91 -1.11 -2.55
C SER A 141 5.30 -0.62 -2.24
N ARG A 142 6.11 -0.59 -3.29
CA ARG A 142 7.45 -0.02 -3.27
C ARG A 142 7.65 0.81 -4.52
N VAL A 143 8.34 1.94 -4.37
CA VAL A 143 8.71 2.76 -5.50
C VAL A 143 9.82 2.08 -6.29
N ALA A 144 9.76 2.14 -7.62
CA ALA A 144 10.76 1.58 -8.51
C ALA A 144 12.15 2.15 -8.17
N PRO A 145 13.20 1.31 -8.08
CA PRO A 145 14.55 1.79 -7.85
C PRO A 145 15.01 2.67 -9.00
N ARG A 146 15.49 3.88 -8.67
CA ARG A 146 16.04 4.85 -9.62
C ARG A 146 17.55 4.96 -9.42
N GLY A 147 18.29 3.97 -9.95
CA GLY A 147 19.75 3.95 -9.95
C GLY A 147 20.35 4.46 -11.27
N ARG A 148 21.67 4.25 -11.48
CA ARG A 148 22.39 4.65 -12.73
C ARG A 148 21.85 3.99 -14.00
N LYS A 149 21.17 2.84 -13.88
CA LYS A 149 20.45 2.18 -14.98
C LYS A 149 18.97 2.12 -14.62
N GLU A 150 18.12 2.44 -15.57
CA GLU A 150 16.67 2.29 -15.41
C GLU A 150 16.35 0.80 -15.25
N THR A 151 15.54 0.49 -14.23
CA THR A 151 15.11 -0.89 -14.00
C THR A 151 14.09 -1.25 -15.08
N THR A 152 14.33 -2.34 -15.82
CA THR A 152 13.40 -2.80 -16.86
C THR A 152 12.06 -3.21 -16.25
N ILE A 153 10.98 -3.12 -17.03
CA ILE A 153 9.64 -3.55 -16.59
C ILE A 153 9.70 -5.02 -16.16
N ALA A 154 10.28 -5.91 -16.97
CA ALA A 154 10.49 -7.32 -16.62
C ALA A 154 11.13 -7.54 -15.23
N ARG A 155 12.12 -6.72 -14.86
CA ARG A 155 12.76 -6.80 -13.55
C ARG A 155 11.88 -6.23 -12.44
N LEU A 156 11.09 -5.18 -12.72
CA LEU A 156 10.12 -4.65 -11.77
C LEU A 156 8.99 -5.65 -11.51
N GLU A 157 8.51 -6.36 -12.53
CA GLU A 157 7.55 -7.46 -12.39
C GLU A 157 8.10 -8.55 -11.48
N LEU A 158 9.35 -8.98 -11.70
CA LEU A 158 9.99 -9.98 -10.84
C LEU A 158 10.19 -9.49 -9.39
N LEU A 159 10.44 -8.19 -9.19
CA LEU A 159 10.48 -7.58 -7.85
C LEU A 159 9.08 -7.52 -7.20
N GLY A 160 8.03 -7.31 -8.00
CA GLY A 160 6.63 -7.51 -7.64
C GLY A 160 6.41 -8.91 -7.11
N ALA A 161 6.71 -9.94 -7.92
CA ALA A 161 6.61 -11.36 -7.59
C ALA A 161 7.45 -11.76 -6.35
N THR A 162 8.58 -11.10 -6.12
CA THR A 162 9.39 -11.31 -4.90
C THR A 162 8.72 -10.72 -3.65
N THR A 163 8.18 -9.50 -3.76
CA THR A 163 7.45 -8.83 -2.64
C THR A 163 6.22 -9.62 -2.25
N TYR A 164 5.57 -10.11 -3.28
CA TYR A 164 4.43 -10.98 -3.28
C TYR A 164 4.67 -12.33 -2.60
N ALA A 165 5.70 -13.08 -2.98
CA ALA A 165 6.05 -14.35 -2.32
C ALA A 165 6.35 -14.16 -0.82
N ARG A 166 7.00 -13.05 -0.45
CA ARG A 166 7.26 -12.70 0.95
C ARG A 166 5.98 -12.37 1.72
N LEU A 167 5.06 -11.64 1.10
CA LEU A 167 3.75 -11.33 1.67
C LEU A 167 2.94 -12.62 1.88
N ALA A 168 2.93 -13.50 0.90
CA ALA A 168 2.26 -14.79 0.99
C ALA A 168 2.84 -15.68 2.10
N SER A 169 4.17 -15.76 2.22
CA SER A 169 4.83 -16.54 3.27
C SER A 169 4.44 -16.10 4.69
N SER A 170 4.13 -14.81 4.90
CA SER A 170 3.62 -14.31 6.18
C SER A 170 2.14 -14.59 6.42
N ILE A 171 1.33 -14.75 5.38
CA ILE A 171 -0.13 -14.88 5.49
C ILE A 171 -0.57 -16.34 5.49
N ILE A 172 0.01 -17.16 4.62
CA ILE A 172 -0.39 -18.57 4.44
C ILE A 172 -0.30 -19.37 5.75
N LYS A 173 0.62 -19.02 6.64
CA LYS A 173 0.79 -19.71 7.93
C LYS A 173 -0.37 -19.48 8.90
N GLU A 174 -1.13 -18.41 8.70
CA GLU A 174 -2.21 -17.99 9.59
C GLU A 174 -3.57 -18.58 9.17
N PHE A 175 -3.68 -19.19 7.99
CA PHE A 175 -4.93 -19.70 7.43
C PHE A 175 -4.79 -21.11 6.87
N LYS A 176 -5.80 -21.95 7.11
CA LYS A 176 -5.98 -23.20 6.38
C LYS A 176 -6.89 -22.93 5.18
N ALA A 177 -6.29 -22.68 4.01
CA ALA A 177 -6.99 -22.24 2.80
C ALA A 177 -6.29 -22.75 1.54
N ASP A 178 -7.04 -22.84 0.45
CA ASP A 178 -6.46 -23.03 -0.89
C ASP A 178 -5.67 -21.79 -1.30
N ILE A 179 -4.55 -21.97 -1.99
CA ILE A 179 -3.60 -20.88 -2.26
C ILE A 179 -3.49 -20.68 -3.76
N TYR A 180 -3.76 -19.46 -4.22
CA TYR A 180 -3.67 -19.07 -5.62
C TYR A 180 -2.73 -17.89 -5.80
N PHE A 181 -1.87 -18.01 -6.81
CA PHE A 181 -0.95 -16.96 -7.19
C PHE A 181 -1.26 -16.42 -8.59
N TRP A 182 -1.44 -15.09 -8.72
CA TRP A 182 -1.82 -14.42 -9.95
C TRP A 182 -0.78 -13.36 -10.38
N THR A 183 -0.44 -13.38 -11.67
CA THR A 183 0.36 -12.36 -12.36
C THR A 183 -0.02 -12.38 -13.84
N ASP A 184 -0.09 -11.22 -14.49
CA ASP A 184 -0.32 -11.07 -15.92
C ASP A 184 1.02 -11.01 -16.72
N SER A 185 2.13 -10.81 -16.03
CA SER A 185 3.48 -10.85 -16.61
C SER A 185 3.87 -12.26 -17.08
N SER A 186 3.81 -12.48 -18.39
CA SER A 186 4.34 -13.69 -19.04
C SER A 186 5.84 -13.88 -18.77
N THR A 187 6.58 -12.78 -18.57
CA THR A 187 8.00 -12.86 -18.21
C THR A 187 8.18 -13.47 -16.83
N VAL A 188 7.38 -13.07 -15.84
CA VAL A 188 7.45 -13.69 -14.51
C VAL A 188 7.07 -15.17 -14.58
N LEU A 189 6.01 -15.50 -15.32
CA LEU A 189 5.57 -16.89 -15.49
C LEU A 189 6.60 -17.78 -16.20
N ALA A 190 7.43 -17.22 -17.08
CA ALA A 190 8.49 -17.99 -17.74
C ALA A 190 9.72 -18.22 -16.85
N TRP A 191 9.89 -17.44 -15.78
CA TRP A 191 11.03 -17.52 -14.87
C TRP A 191 10.77 -18.39 -13.64
N ILE A 192 9.51 -18.64 -13.31
CA ILE A 192 9.04 -19.47 -12.18
C ILE A 192 8.63 -20.83 -12.74
#